data_AF-A0A971PF00-F1
#
_entry.id   AF-A0A971PF00-F1
#
_cell.length_a   1.000
_cell.length_b   1.000
_cell.length_c   1.000
_cell.angle_alpha   90.00
_cell.angle_beta   90.00
_cell.angle_gamma   90.00
#
_symmetry.space_group_name_H-M   'P 1'
#
loop_
_entity.id
_entity.type
_entity.pdbx_description
1 polymer ?
#
loop_
_entity_poly.entity_id
_entity_poly.type
_entity_poly.pdbx_seq_one_letter_code
_entity_poly.pdbx_strand_id
1 'polypeptide(L)'
;MRITANYCQTAIYPQTVVKVKSEEKPVSTNFTDVKTNTTASEKQQTKDVWQELKEEYDIRHCTFQDLCDISLKLYKEGEISFFEHLKLTFDWEKAANFFRRYPGATTDLNRTPADAEGNRDWIAEFNAKASFNMKFGDMDNYVRDTKLAKILSRLEH
;
A
#
# COMPACT_ATOMS: atom_id res chain seq x y z
N MET A 1 1.61 1.90 -38.20
CA MET A 1 0.56 2.06 -37.17
C MET A 1 1.20 2.78 -35.99
N ARG A 2 0.86 4.05 -35.75
CA ARG A 2 1.44 4.85 -34.64
C ARG A 2 0.49 4.75 -33.45
N ILE A 3 0.96 4.13 -32.36
CA ILE A 3 0.22 4.08 -31.10
C ILE A 3 0.79 5.19 -30.23
N THR A 4 0.01 6.25 -30.02
CA THR A 4 0.28 7.28 -29.02
C THR A 4 -0.12 6.72 -27.66
N ALA A 5 0.85 6.25 -26.88
CA ALA A 5 0.64 5.98 -25.46
C ALA A 5 0.65 7.30 -24.70
N ASN A 6 -0.48 7.67 -24.11
CA ASN A 6 -0.55 8.78 -23.15
C ASN A 6 0.12 8.31 -21.85
N TYR A 7 1.30 8.86 -21.58
CA TYR A 7 2.07 8.62 -20.38
C TYR A 7 1.40 9.32 -19.18
N CYS A 8 1.17 8.57 -18.09
CA CYS A 8 0.94 9.19 -16.78
C CYS A 8 2.16 10.07 -16.44
N GLN A 9 1.92 11.36 -16.28
CA GLN A 9 2.94 12.37 -16.01
C GLN A 9 3.74 12.04 -14.75
N THR A 10 5.06 11.96 -14.89
CA THR A 10 6.00 11.91 -13.78
C THR A 10 6.04 13.27 -13.09
N ALA A 11 5.46 13.38 -11.90
CA ALA A 11 5.68 14.53 -11.03
C ALA A 11 7.12 14.48 -10.49
N ILE A 12 7.97 15.38 -10.97
CA ILE A 12 9.32 15.62 -10.43
C ILE A 12 9.16 16.51 -9.20
N TYR A 13 9.39 15.96 -8.00
CA TYR A 13 9.44 16.76 -6.77
C TYR A 13 10.88 17.26 -6.55
N PRO A 14 11.12 18.58 -6.41
CA PRO A 14 12.42 19.09 -5.99
C PRO A 14 12.64 18.82 -4.49
N GLN A 15 13.79 18.24 -4.15
CA GLN A 15 14.22 18.13 -2.75
C GLN A 15 14.77 19.47 -2.26
N THR A 16 14.16 20.03 -1.22
CA THR A 16 14.70 21.19 -0.50
C THR A 16 15.60 20.74 0.64
N VAL A 17 16.89 21.07 0.53
CA VAL A 17 17.86 20.92 1.61
C VAL A 17 17.56 21.97 2.68
N VAL A 18 17.04 21.54 3.84
CA VAL A 18 16.80 22.43 4.98
C VAL A 18 18.10 22.57 5.78
N LYS A 19 18.75 23.73 5.69
CA LYS A 19 19.78 24.17 6.65
C LYS A 19 19.10 24.60 7.94
N VAL A 20 19.32 23.86 9.03
CA VAL A 20 18.89 24.25 10.37
C VAL A 20 19.86 25.29 10.92
N LYS A 21 19.35 26.51 11.18
CA LYS A 21 20.02 27.52 12.00
C LYS A 21 19.09 27.84 13.17
N SER A 22 19.57 27.57 14.38
CA SER A 22 18.95 27.87 15.67
C SER A 22 19.03 29.36 15.99
N GLU A 23 17.91 29.96 16.45
CA GLU A 23 17.88 31.10 17.39
C GLU A 23 16.44 31.38 17.89
N GLU A 24 16.36 32.06 19.03
CA GLU A 24 15.36 31.97 20.11
C GLU A 24 14.16 32.94 20.00
N LYS A 25 12.99 32.55 20.58
CA LYS A 25 12.21 33.25 21.64
C LYS A 25 10.71 32.90 21.65
N PRO A 26 10.04 32.88 22.83
CA PRO A 26 8.65 32.46 22.95
C PRO A 26 7.69 33.64 22.74
N VAL A 27 6.69 33.47 21.87
CA VAL A 27 5.56 34.39 21.75
C VAL A 27 4.26 33.59 21.87
N SER A 28 3.55 33.87 22.96
CA SER A 28 2.20 33.40 23.26
C SER A 28 1.22 33.78 22.16
N THR A 29 0.40 32.84 21.70
CA THR A 29 -0.83 33.17 20.98
C THR A 29 -1.95 32.25 21.43
N ASN A 30 -3.04 32.87 21.86
CA ASN A 30 -4.25 32.27 22.37
C ASN A 30 -4.93 31.40 21.31
N PHE A 31 -5.33 30.17 21.68
CA PHE A 31 -6.21 29.35 20.86
C PHE A 31 -7.66 29.79 21.12
N THR A 32 -8.20 30.57 20.21
CA THR A 32 -9.64 30.87 20.16
C THR A 32 -10.36 29.67 19.56
N ASP A 33 -11.36 29.18 20.29
CA ASP A 33 -12.31 28.14 19.90
C ASP A 33 -12.89 28.36 18.49
N VAL A 34 -12.63 27.43 17.58
CA VAL A 34 -13.39 27.29 16.34
C VAL A 34 -14.35 26.12 16.50
N LYS A 35 -15.58 26.43 16.91
CA LYS A 35 -16.74 25.55 16.76
C LYS A 35 -16.96 25.29 15.26
N THR A 36 -16.68 24.07 14.82
CA THR A 36 -17.21 23.56 13.56
C THR A 36 -18.44 22.71 13.86
N ASN A 37 -19.61 23.29 13.58
CA ASN A 37 -20.84 22.53 13.41
C ASN A 37 -20.69 21.72 12.11
N THR A 38 -20.31 20.45 12.22
CA THR A 38 -20.39 19.52 11.10
C THR A 38 -21.68 18.73 11.24
N THR A 39 -22.60 19.08 10.36
CA THR A 39 -23.85 18.40 10.03
C THR A 39 -23.69 16.89 10.00
N ALA A 40 -24.59 16.21 10.71
CA ALA A 40 -24.78 14.78 10.71
C ALA A 40 -24.94 14.28 9.27
N SER A 41 -23.92 13.58 8.77
CA SER A 41 -24.01 12.85 7.51
C SER A 41 -24.99 11.70 7.68
N GLU A 42 -25.95 11.66 6.78
CA GLU A 42 -26.98 10.65 6.66
C GLU A 42 -26.34 9.26 6.67
N LYS A 43 -26.79 8.40 7.59
CA LYS A 43 -26.49 6.98 7.60
C LYS A 43 -27.19 6.33 6.40
N GLN A 44 -26.60 6.46 5.22
CA GLN A 44 -26.82 5.50 4.16
C GLN A 44 -26.38 4.14 4.72
N GLN A 45 -27.16 3.09 4.48
CA GLN A 45 -26.80 1.72 4.84
C GLN A 45 -25.48 1.38 4.12
N THR A 46 -24.36 1.63 4.79
CA THR A 46 -23.03 1.26 4.35
C THR A 46 -23.01 -0.26 4.41
N LYS A 47 -23.21 -0.92 3.26
CA LYS A 47 -22.75 -2.30 3.12
C LYS A 47 -21.29 -2.31 3.54
N ASP A 48 -20.94 -3.24 4.40
CA ASP A 48 -19.57 -3.38 4.87
C ASP A 48 -18.70 -3.65 3.65
N VAL A 49 -17.78 -2.73 3.35
CA VAL A 49 -16.86 -2.81 2.20
C VAL A 49 -16.06 -4.11 2.28
N TRP A 50 -15.76 -4.58 3.49
CA TRP A 50 -15.12 -5.86 3.71
C TRP A 50 -15.98 -7.04 3.24
N GLN A 51 -17.30 -6.97 3.42
CA GLN A 51 -18.21 -8.03 2.97
C GLN A 51 -18.35 -8.05 1.45
N GLU A 52 -18.47 -6.88 0.80
CA GLU A 52 -18.50 -6.79 -0.66
C GLU A 52 -17.22 -7.37 -1.28
N LEU A 53 -16.06 -6.96 -0.77
CA LEU A 53 -14.76 -7.42 -1.28
C LEU A 53 -14.53 -8.91 -1.06
N LYS A 54 -14.98 -9.46 0.07
CA LYS A 54 -14.97 -10.91 0.31
C LYS A 54 -15.78 -11.62 -0.78
N GLU A 55 -17.04 -11.23 -0.98
CA GLU A 55 -17.93 -11.90 -1.95
C GLU A 55 -17.40 -11.83 -3.39
N GLU A 56 -16.68 -10.75 -3.73
CA GLU A 56 -16.18 -10.49 -5.08
C GLU A 56 -14.81 -11.14 -5.38
N TYR A 57 -13.91 -11.24 -4.40
CA TYR A 57 -12.52 -11.68 -4.60
C TYR A 57 -12.09 -12.79 -3.64
N ASP A 58 -11.38 -13.78 -4.18
CA ASP A 58 -10.62 -14.75 -3.37
C ASP A 58 -9.18 -14.25 -3.18
N ILE A 59 -8.87 -13.72 -1.99
CA ILE A 59 -7.55 -13.14 -1.70
C ILE A 59 -6.38 -14.15 -1.73
N ARG A 60 -6.68 -15.45 -1.62
CA ARG A 60 -5.67 -16.51 -1.73
C ARG A 60 -5.42 -16.93 -3.19
N HIS A 61 -6.30 -16.52 -4.08
CA HIS A 61 -6.27 -16.89 -5.49
C HIS A 61 -6.70 -15.72 -6.38
N CYS A 62 -6.03 -14.58 -6.25
CA CYS A 62 -6.30 -13.42 -7.10
C CYS A 62 -5.03 -12.88 -7.75
N THR A 63 -5.23 -12.16 -8.87
CA THR A 63 -4.14 -11.53 -9.61
C THR A 63 -3.64 -10.27 -8.90
N PHE A 64 -2.50 -9.75 -9.35
CA PHE A 64 -1.99 -8.47 -8.85
C PHE A 64 -2.93 -7.29 -9.18
N GLN A 65 -3.64 -7.36 -10.30
CA GLN A 65 -4.60 -6.33 -10.68
C GLN A 65 -5.79 -6.31 -9.72
N ASP A 66 -6.32 -7.48 -9.39
CA ASP A 66 -7.40 -7.63 -8.40
C ASP A 66 -6.96 -7.09 -7.03
N LEU A 67 -5.72 -7.39 -6.60
CA LEU A 67 -5.16 -6.83 -5.38
C LEU A 67 -5.11 -5.29 -5.41
N CYS A 68 -4.77 -4.71 -6.55
CA CYS A 68 -4.76 -3.25 -6.71
C CYS A 68 -6.17 -2.66 -6.58
N ASP A 69 -7.17 -3.33 -7.13
CA ASP A 69 -8.56 -2.89 -7.08
C ASP A 69 -9.14 -3.02 -5.66
N ILE A 70 -8.86 -4.12 -4.96
CA ILE A 70 -9.16 -4.31 -3.53
C ILE A 70 -8.52 -3.19 -2.70
N SER A 71 -7.22 -2.95 -2.91
CA SER A 71 -6.47 -1.93 -2.19
C SER A 71 -7.03 -0.53 -2.42
N LEU A 72 -7.41 -0.21 -3.67
CA LEU A 72 -8.00 1.07 -4.02
C LEU A 72 -9.37 1.26 -3.37
N LYS A 73 -10.23 0.24 -3.37
CA LYS A 73 -11.53 0.27 -2.71
C LYS A 73 -11.36 0.51 -1.20
N LEU A 74 -10.52 -0.27 -0.53
CA LEU A 74 -10.23 -0.10 0.91
C LEU A 74 -9.64 1.27 1.24
N TYR A 75 -8.78 1.81 0.37
CA TYR A 75 -8.17 3.12 0.58
C TYR A 75 -9.19 4.26 0.45
N LYS A 76 -10.08 4.21 -0.56
CA LYS A 76 -11.13 5.21 -0.77
C LYS A 76 -12.10 5.30 0.40
N GLU A 77 -12.40 4.17 1.02
CA GLU A 77 -13.30 4.05 2.17
C GLU A 77 -12.59 4.39 3.50
N GLY A 78 -11.28 4.65 3.48
CA GLY A 78 -10.50 5.02 4.66
C GLY A 78 -10.16 3.86 5.59
N GLU A 79 -10.42 2.62 5.18
CA GLU A 79 -10.12 1.40 5.94
C GLU A 79 -8.62 1.10 6.02
N ILE A 80 -7.88 1.50 4.98
CA ILE A 80 -6.42 1.42 4.95
C ILE A 80 -5.79 2.80 4.70
N SER A 81 -4.58 2.97 5.22
CA SER A 81 -3.76 4.16 5.01
C SER A 81 -3.13 4.17 3.62
N PHE A 82 -2.72 5.37 3.17
CA PHE A 82 -2.02 5.56 1.91
C PHE A 82 -0.74 4.71 1.80
N PHE A 83 0.00 4.54 2.89
CA PHE A 83 1.23 3.74 2.88
C PHE A 83 0.94 2.25 2.67
N GLU A 84 -0.15 1.73 3.25
CA GLU A 84 -0.57 0.34 3.05
C GLU A 84 -1.03 0.14 1.62
N HIS A 85 -1.81 1.08 1.07
CA HIS A 85 -2.19 1.08 -0.33
C HIS A 85 -0.97 1.02 -1.24
N LEU A 86 -0.01 1.93 -1.07
CA LEU A 86 1.22 1.95 -1.87
C LEU A 86 1.99 0.62 -1.84
N LYS A 87 2.05 -0.03 -0.68
CA LYS A 87 2.80 -1.28 -0.52
C LYS A 87 2.06 -2.48 -1.13
N LEU A 88 0.73 -2.47 -1.12
CA LEU A 88 -0.12 -3.47 -1.81
C LEU A 88 -0.05 -3.31 -3.32
N THR A 89 -0.08 -2.08 -3.83
CA THR A 89 -0.02 -1.79 -5.28
C THR A 89 1.39 -1.71 -5.83
N PHE A 90 2.41 -2.10 -5.06
CA PHE A 90 3.78 -2.08 -5.53
C PHE A 90 4.05 -3.29 -6.42
N ASP A 91 4.39 -3.04 -7.69
CA ASP A 91 4.69 -4.08 -8.66
C ASP A 91 6.13 -4.60 -8.47
N TRP A 92 6.24 -5.62 -7.63
CA TRP A 92 7.50 -6.30 -7.32
C TRP A 92 8.12 -6.98 -8.55
N GLU A 93 7.32 -7.41 -9.51
CA GLU A 93 7.83 -8.06 -10.73
C GLU A 93 8.48 -7.06 -11.67
N LYS A 94 7.84 -5.90 -11.90
CA LYS A 94 8.46 -4.78 -12.64
C LYS A 94 9.73 -4.30 -11.96
N ALA A 95 9.72 -4.19 -10.63
CA ALA A 95 10.93 -3.84 -9.87
C ALA A 95 12.04 -4.89 -10.08
N ALA A 96 11.71 -6.18 -9.97
CA ALA A 96 12.66 -7.27 -10.17
C ALA A 96 13.23 -7.29 -11.62
N ASN A 97 12.37 -7.05 -12.61
CA ASN A 97 12.76 -6.94 -14.02
C ASN A 97 13.69 -5.73 -14.27
N PHE A 98 13.46 -4.62 -13.57
CA PHE A 98 14.35 -3.47 -13.61
C PHE A 98 15.73 -3.81 -13.03
N PHE A 99 15.76 -4.47 -11.86
CA PHE A 99 17.00 -4.86 -11.20
C PHE A 99 17.78 -5.94 -11.95
N ARG A 100 17.13 -6.81 -12.73
CA ARG A 100 17.77 -7.83 -13.57
C ARG A 100 18.78 -7.26 -14.57
N ARG A 101 18.69 -5.96 -14.90
CA ARG A 101 19.65 -5.26 -15.76
C ARG A 101 21.01 -5.02 -15.09
N TYR A 102 21.10 -5.18 -13.77
CA TYR A 102 22.31 -4.94 -12.99
C TYR A 102 22.93 -6.27 -12.54
N PRO A 103 24.25 -6.46 -12.76
CA PRO A 103 24.93 -7.68 -12.34
C PRO A 103 24.97 -7.77 -10.80
N GLY A 104 24.59 -8.93 -10.26
CA GLY A 104 24.58 -9.21 -8.81
C GLY A 104 23.29 -8.85 -8.08
N ALA A 105 22.26 -8.34 -8.77
CA ALA A 105 20.98 -8.05 -8.16
C ALA A 105 20.09 -9.32 -8.04
N THR A 106 19.40 -9.48 -6.91
CA THR A 106 18.39 -10.52 -6.73
C THR A 106 17.23 -10.25 -7.70
N THR A 107 16.96 -11.22 -8.56
CA THR A 107 16.01 -11.09 -9.67
C THR A 107 14.59 -11.51 -9.32
N ASP A 108 14.35 -11.94 -8.09
CA ASP A 108 13.02 -12.28 -7.59
C ASP A 108 12.77 -11.57 -6.24
N LEU A 109 11.81 -10.66 -6.26
CA LEU A 109 11.40 -9.87 -5.10
C LEU A 109 10.13 -10.42 -4.46
N ASN A 110 9.43 -11.31 -5.16
CA ASN A 110 8.32 -12.06 -4.59
C ASN A 110 8.86 -13.28 -3.85
N ARG A 111 8.12 -13.74 -2.83
CA ARG A 111 8.55 -14.84 -1.94
C ARG A 111 7.81 -16.14 -2.22
N THR A 112 6.57 -16.06 -2.66
CA THR A 112 5.80 -17.19 -3.16
C THR A 112 5.90 -17.24 -4.69
N PRO A 113 5.59 -18.37 -5.34
CA PRO A 113 5.34 -18.38 -6.78
C PRO A 113 3.91 -17.91 -7.07
N ALA A 114 3.71 -17.30 -8.24
CA ALA A 114 2.37 -17.19 -8.83
C ALA A 114 2.06 -18.48 -9.60
N ASP A 115 0.78 -18.77 -9.81
CA ASP A 115 0.34 -19.87 -10.66
C ASP A 115 0.47 -19.54 -12.17
N ALA A 116 0.02 -20.47 -13.02
CA ALA A 116 0.08 -20.29 -14.48
C ALA A 116 -0.79 -19.14 -15.01
N GLU A 117 -1.76 -18.69 -14.23
CA GLU A 117 -2.70 -17.61 -14.56
C GLU A 117 -2.25 -16.27 -13.96
N GLY A 118 -1.22 -16.28 -13.11
CA GLY A 118 -0.70 -15.11 -12.41
C GLY A 118 -1.39 -14.84 -11.08
N ASN A 119 -2.23 -15.77 -10.60
CA ASN A 119 -2.83 -15.68 -9.27
C ASN A 119 -1.81 -16.04 -8.20
N ARG A 120 -1.97 -15.44 -7.03
CA ARG A 120 -1.07 -15.62 -5.91
C ARG A 120 -1.83 -15.58 -4.60
N ASP A 121 -1.36 -16.37 -3.65
CA ASP A 121 -1.77 -16.21 -2.26
C ASP A 121 -1.05 -14.99 -1.67
N TRP A 122 -1.74 -13.86 -1.64
CA TRP A 122 -1.20 -12.60 -1.13
C TRP A 122 -1.01 -12.62 0.38
N ILE A 123 -1.84 -13.36 1.12
CA ILE A 123 -1.66 -13.53 2.57
C ILE A 123 -0.35 -14.28 2.82
N ALA A 124 -0.11 -15.38 2.09
CA ALA A 124 1.13 -16.14 2.18
C ALA A 124 2.35 -15.31 1.73
N GLU A 125 2.24 -14.51 0.67
CA GLU A 125 3.30 -13.62 0.21
C GLU A 125 3.73 -12.62 1.31
N PHE A 126 2.79 -11.89 1.91
CA PHE A 126 3.12 -10.93 2.96
C PHE A 126 3.61 -11.60 4.25
N ASN A 127 3.09 -12.78 4.60
CA ASN A 127 3.64 -13.57 5.71
C ASN A 127 5.07 -14.06 5.43
N ALA A 128 5.37 -14.46 4.20
CA ALA A 128 6.72 -14.86 3.80
C ALA A 128 7.68 -13.67 3.79
N LYS A 129 7.24 -12.49 3.31
CA LYS A 129 8.01 -11.23 3.40
C LYS A 129 8.27 -10.84 4.86
N ALA A 130 7.26 -10.90 5.73
CA ALA A 130 7.41 -10.62 7.16
C ALA A 130 8.45 -11.56 7.79
N SER A 131 8.32 -12.88 7.54
CA SER A 131 9.26 -13.88 8.05
C SER A 131 10.68 -13.67 7.55
N PHE A 132 10.84 -13.24 6.29
CA PHE A 132 12.13 -12.85 5.75
C PHE A 132 12.69 -11.64 6.48
N ASN A 133 11.94 -10.56 6.61
CA ASN A 133 12.40 -9.33 7.26
C ASN A 133 12.78 -9.55 8.73
N MET A 134 12.02 -10.39 9.45
CA MET A 134 12.39 -10.84 10.80
C MET A 134 13.74 -11.54 10.83
N LYS A 135 14.03 -12.46 9.89
CA LYS A 135 15.31 -13.19 9.81
C LYS A 135 16.51 -12.28 9.55
N PHE A 136 16.32 -11.20 8.81
CA PHE A 136 17.39 -10.25 8.47
C PHE A 136 17.46 -9.04 9.41
N GLY A 137 16.64 -9.00 10.47
CA GLY A 137 16.65 -7.93 11.47
C GLY A 137 15.95 -6.64 11.04
N ASP A 138 15.21 -6.66 9.94
CA ASP A 138 14.41 -5.52 9.46
C ASP A 138 13.03 -5.51 10.16
N MET A 139 13.03 -5.00 11.39
CA MET A 139 11.83 -4.98 12.23
C MET A 139 10.74 -4.03 11.70
N ASP A 140 11.11 -2.94 11.05
CA ASP A 140 10.15 -1.98 10.49
C ASP A 140 9.36 -2.62 9.35
N ASN A 141 10.03 -3.32 8.43
CA ASN A 141 9.34 -4.03 7.37
C ASN A 141 8.60 -5.25 7.88
N TYR A 142 9.11 -5.95 8.89
CA TYR A 142 8.38 -7.03 9.56
C TYR A 142 7.02 -6.56 10.12
N VAL A 143 6.99 -5.45 10.86
CA VAL A 143 5.75 -4.91 11.43
C VAL A 143 4.78 -4.51 10.32
N ARG A 144 5.28 -3.86 9.25
CA ARG A 144 4.45 -3.42 8.11
C ARG A 144 3.87 -4.61 7.35
N ASP A 145 4.68 -5.62 7.04
CA ASP A 145 4.23 -6.81 6.29
C ASP A 145 3.25 -7.65 7.11
N THR A 146 3.49 -7.79 8.41
CA THR A 146 2.56 -8.46 9.33
C THR A 146 1.23 -7.73 9.40
N LYS A 147 1.24 -6.38 9.37
CA LYS A 147 0.02 -5.57 9.36
C LYS A 147 -0.76 -5.78 8.05
N LEU A 148 -0.08 -5.81 6.91
CA LEU A 148 -0.70 -6.09 5.61
C LEU A 148 -1.32 -7.49 5.55
N ALA A 149 -0.60 -8.52 6.02
CA ALA A 149 -1.15 -9.87 6.10
C ALA A 149 -2.43 -9.90 6.95
N LYS A 150 -2.46 -9.21 8.10
CA LYS A 150 -3.66 -9.10 8.95
C LYS A 150 -4.82 -8.37 8.26
N ILE A 151 -4.53 -7.32 7.50
CA ILE A 151 -5.53 -6.59 6.70
C ILE A 151 -6.14 -7.52 5.66
N LEU A 152 -5.31 -8.25 4.91
CA LEU A 152 -5.76 -9.17 3.87
C LEU A 152 -6.50 -10.39 4.45
N SER A 153 -6.08 -10.91 5.61
CA SER A 153 -6.80 -11.99 6.30
C SER A 153 -8.22 -11.58 6.73
N ARG A 154 -8.53 -10.29 6.85
CA ARG A 154 -9.92 -9.86 7.05
C ARG A 154 -10.80 -10.18 5.85
N LEU A 155 -10.23 -10.31 4.66
CA LEU A 155 -10.94 -10.66 3.41
C LEU A 155 -10.99 -12.18 3.18
N GLU A 156 -10.46 -12.99 4.10
CA GLU A 156 -10.59 -14.43 4.04
C GLU A 156 -12.04 -14.85 4.37
N HIS A 157 -12.54 -15.88 3.66
CA HIS A 157 -13.83 -16.54 3.93
C HIS A 157 -13.68 -17.68 4.94
#